data_AF-A0A560D1V2-F1
#
_entry.id   AF-A0A560D1V2-F1
#
_cell.length_a   1.000
_cell.length_b   1.000
_cell.length_c   1.000
_cell.angle_alpha   90.00
_cell.angle_beta   90.00
_cell.angle_gamma   90.00
#
_symmetry.space_group_name_H-M   'P 1'
#
loop_
_entity.id
_entity.type
_entity.pdbx_description
1 polymer ?
#
loop_
_entity_poly.entity_id
_entity_poly.type
_entity_poly.pdbx_seq_one_letter_code
_entity_poly.pdbx_strand_id
1 'polypeptide(L)'
;MTDDDALITLDEAAKLIPGADADTLKRMHRAGKLVCYRPGKKLLTTAANVQEAVRTNYRVTPVRAPKIAGRPDAAAMERSKAALDLALSRLPSKRKKAARAKARPPHMPEKSD
;
A
#
# COMPACT_ATOMS: atom_id res chain seq x y z
N MET A 1 -28.39 -20.73 -9.61
CA MET A 1 -28.65 -19.50 -10.39
C MET A 1 -27.63 -18.50 -9.90
N THR A 2 -26.74 -18.06 -10.78
CA THR A 2 -25.60 -17.21 -10.41
C THR A 2 -26.09 -15.78 -10.17
N ASP A 3 -25.69 -15.18 -9.05
CA ASP A 3 -26.02 -13.80 -8.66
C ASP A 3 -25.43 -12.73 -9.61
N ASP A 4 -24.85 -13.14 -10.74
CA ASP A 4 -24.18 -12.30 -11.71
C ASP A 4 -25.13 -11.32 -12.42
N ASP A 5 -26.42 -11.66 -12.53
CA ASP A 5 -27.46 -10.83 -13.16
C ASP A 5 -28.16 -9.87 -12.18
N ALA A 6 -27.83 -9.94 -10.89
CA ALA A 6 -28.41 -9.05 -9.90
C ALA A 6 -27.92 -7.60 -10.12
N LEU A 7 -28.87 -6.67 -10.22
CA LEU A 7 -28.58 -5.24 -10.23
C LEU A 7 -28.14 -4.79 -8.84
N ILE A 8 -26.85 -4.56 -8.69
CA ILE A 8 -26.22 -4.08 -7.46
C ILE A 8 -25.89 -2.59 -7.56
N THR A 9 -25.79 -1.94 -6.41
CA THR A 9 -25.34 -0.55 -6.33
C THR A 9 -23.84 -0.44 -6.59
N LEU A 10 -23.37 0.76 -6.92
CA LEU A 10 -21.92 1.00 -7.09
C LEU A 10 -21.12 0.76 -5.79
N ASP A 11 -21.72 0.99 -4.62
CA ASP A 11 -21.07 0.72 -3.33
C ASP A 11 -20.91 -0.78 -3.05
N GLU A 12 -21.90 -1.59 -3.44
CA GLU A 12 -21.81 -3.05 -3.34
C GLU A 12 -20.81 -3.60 -4.37
N ALA A 13 -20.83 -3.07 -5.59
CA ALA A 13 -19.86 -3.42 -6.62
C ALA A 13 -18.42 -3.10 -6.21
N ALA A 14 -18.19 -1.99 -5.50
CA ALA A 14 -16.86 -1.63 -5.00
C ALA A 14 -16.31 -2.66 -4.00
N LYS A 15 -17.16 -3.30 -3.18
CA LYS A 15 -16.73 -4.35 -2.26
C LYS A 15 -16.22 -5.60 -2.96
N LEU A 16 -16.65 -5.84 -4.20
CA LEU A 16 -16.25 -7.00 -5.00
C LEU A 16 -14.89 -6.79 -5.69
N ILE A 17 -14.41 -5.54 -5.80
CA ILE A 17 -13.18 -5.21 -6.51
C ILE A 17 -12.10 -4.81 -5.49
N PRO A 18 -11.03 -5.59 -5.34
CA PRO A 18 -9.94 -5.22 -4.45
C PRO A 18 -9.24 -3.95 -4.96
N GLY A 19 -9.29 -2.88 -4.17
CA GLY A 19 -8.59 -1.62 -4.44
C GLY A 19 -9.34 -0.59 -5.29
N ALA A 20 -10.63 -0.81 -5.60
CA ALA A 20 -11.47 0.18 -6.27
C ALA A 20 -12.57 0.70 -5.33
N ASP A 21 -12.81 2.00 -5.36
CA ASP A 21 -13.91 2.67 -4.64
C ASP A 21 -15.10 2.96 -5.57
N ALA A 22 -16.25 3.31 -4.97
CA ALA A 22 -17.44 3.67 -5.75
C ALA A 22 -17.21 4.88 -6.67
N ASP A 23 -16.31 5.80 -6.30
CA ASP A 23 -15.95 6.94 -7.13
C ASP A 23 -15.11 6.55 -8.35
N THR A 24 -14.26 5.52 -8.24
CA THR A 24 -13.60 4.89 -9.38
C THR A 24 -14.63 4.32 -10.35
N LEU A 25 -15.65 3.62 -9.87
CA LEU A 25 -16.72 3.09 -10.73
C LEU A 25 -17.55 4.21 -11.38
N LYS A 26 -17.86 5.30 -10.66
CA LYS A 26 -18.49 6.49 -11.26
C LYS A 26 -17.63 7.11 -12.35
N ARG A 27 -16.31 7.21 -12.14
CA ARG A 27 -15.37 7.71 -13.16
C ARG A 27 -15.35 6.82 -14.39
N MET A 28 -15.35 5.50 -14.22
CA MET A 28 -15.43 4.54 -15.32
C MET A 28 -16.73 4.65 -16.10
N HIS A 29 -17.86 4.81 -15.41
CA HIS A 29 -19.15 5.04 -16.05
C HIS A 29 -19.14 6.33 -16.88
N ARG A 30 -18.62 7.45 -16.35
CA ARG A 30 -18.46 8.71 -17.10
C ARG A 30 -17.55 8.57 -18.31
N ALA A 31 -16.55 7.70 -18.23
CA ALA A 31 -15.64 7.40 -19.34
C ALA A 31 -16.22 6.41 -20.37
N GLY A 32 -17.45 5.91 -20.19
CA GLY A 32 -18.08 4.92 -21.07
C GLY A 32 -17.49 3.51 -20.96
N LYS A 33 -16.73 3.22 -19.88
CA LYS A 33 -16.02 1.94 -19.67
C LYS A 33 -16.79 0.94 -18.83
N LEU A 34 -17.86 1.38 -18.17
CA LEU A 34 -18.70 0.56 -17.31
C LEU A 34 -20.17 0.79 -17.68
N VAL A 35 -20.86 -0.32 -17.95
CA VAL A 35 -22.28 -0.33 -18.26
C VAL A 35 -23.06 -0.23 -16.95
N CYS A 36 -23.64 0.96 -16.72
CA CYS A 36 -24.53 1.19 -15.59
C CYS A 36 -25.95 1.46 -16.09
N TYR A 37 -26.92 0.88 -15.39
CA TYR A 37 -28.34 1.16 -15.54
C TYR A 37 -28.75 2.26 -14.58
N ARG A 38 -29.64 3.15 -15.03
CA ARG A 38 -30.05 4.32 -14.23
C ARG A 38 -31.56 4.36 -13.99
N PRO A 39 -32.11 3.47 -13.14
CA PRO A 39 -33.49 3.60 -12.70
C PRO A 39 -33.62 4.86 -11.82
N GLY A 40 -34.20 5.92 -12.39
CA GLY A 40 -34.35 7.22 -11.74
C GLY A 40 -33.01 7.93 -11.50
N LYS A 41 -32.65 8.16 -10.24
CA LYS A 41 -31.40 8.87 -9.85
C LYS A 41 -30.26 7.93 -9.43
N LYS A 42 -30.52 6.63 -9.27
CA LYS A 42 -29.53 5.65 -8.80
C LYS A 42 -28.77 5.05 -9.97
N LEU A 43 -27.47 4.82 -9.80
CA LEU A 43 -26.65 4.07 -10.73
C LEU A 43 -26.52 2.64 -10.20
N LEU A 44 -26.99 1.68 -10.99
CA LEU A 44 -26.90 0.25 -10.72
C LEU A 44 -26.06 -0.41 -11.80
N THR A 45 -25.36 -1.48 -11.43
CA THR A 45 -24.56 -2.29 -12.35
C THR A 45 -24.74 -3.75 -11.98
N THR A 46 -24.42 -4.67 -12.87
CA THR A 46 -24.33 -6.09 -12.54
C THR A 46 -22.90 -6.45 -12.14
N ALA A 47 -22.73 -7.53 -11.38
CA ALA A 47 -21.41 -8.03 -11.01
C ALA A 47 -20.61 -8.47 -12.25
N ALA A 48 -21.28 -9.06 -13.25
CA ALA A 48 -20.68 -9.44 -14.53
C ALA A 48 -20.10 -8.22 -15.28
N ASN A 49 -20.86 -7.14 -15.43
CA ASN A 49 -20.40 -5.92 -16.12
C ASN A 49 -19.19 -5.30 -15.43
N VAL A 50 -19.16 -5.35 -14.10
CA VAL A 50 -18.04 -4.85 -13.30
C VAL A 50 -16.80 -5.71 -13.51
N GLN A 51 -16.93 -7.03 -13.44
CA GLN A 51 -15.82 -7.94 -13.71
C GLN A 51 -15.28 -7.80 -15.12
N GLU A 52 -16.15 -7.66 -16.12
CA GLU A 52 -15.75 -7.44 -17.51
C GLU A 52 -15.03 -6.10 -17.68
N ALA A 53 -15.57 -5.03 -17.08
CA ALA A 53 -14.94 -3.72 -17.11
C ALA A 53 -13.56 -3.72 -16.43
N VAL A 54 -13.39 -4.46 -15.33
CA VAL A 54 -12.10 -4.68 -14.66
C VAL A 54 -11.17 -5.51 -15.55
N ARG A 55 -11.61 -6.64 -16.10
CA ARG A 55 -10.77 -7.48 -16.99
C ARG A 55 -10.27 -6.70 -18.21
N THR A 56 -11.12 -5.87 -18.80
CA THR A 56 -10.80 -5.12 -20.02
C THR A 56 -9.95 -3.87 -19.74
N ASN A 57 -10.26 -3.12 -18.67
CA ASN A 57 -9.62 -1.82 -18.40
C ASN A 57 -8.55 -1.86 -17.32
N TYR A 58 -8.66 -2.78 -16.36
CA TYR A 58 -7.67 -3.05 -15.32
C TYR A 58 -6.85 -4.27 -15.71
N ARG A 59 -6.07 -4.15 -16.78
CA ARG A 59 -4.77 -4.84 -16.74
C ARG A 59 -4.05 -4.24 -15.55
N VAL A 60 -3.72 -5.06 -14.55
CA VAL A 60 -2.79 -4.73 -13.47
C VAL A 60 -1.54 -4.23 -14.17
N THR A 61 -1.47 -2.92 -14.39
CA THR A 61 -0.28 -2.30 -14.92
C THR A 61 0.60 -2.29 -13.69
N PRO A 62 1.67 -3.11 -13.62
CA PRO A 62 2.63 -2.92 -12.56
C PRO A 62 3.00 -1.44 -12.65
N VAL A 63 2.81 -0.72 -11.54
CA VAL A 63 3.18 0.69 -11.43
C VAL A 63 4.58 0.76 -12.01
N ARG A 64 4.71 1.30 -13.22
CA ARG A 64 6.01 1.41 -13.87
C ARG A 64 6.78 2.32 -12.95
N ALA A 65 7.71 1.74 -12.19
CA ALA A 65 8.70 2.49 -11.45
C ALA A 65 9.23 3.57 -12.40
N PRO A 66 9.39 4.82 -11.91
CA PRO A 66 9.85 5.91 -12.76
C PRO A 66 11.08 5.42 -13.53
N LYS A 67 11.06 5.57 -14.85
CA LYS A 67 12.19 5.21 -15.71
C LYS A 67 13.40 6.00 -15.21
N ILE A 68 14.23 5.37 -14.38
CA ILE A 68 15.59 5.82 -14.13
C ILE A 68 16.27 5.61 -15.47
N ALA A 69 16.39 6.69 -16.25
CA ALA A 69 17.05 6.69 -17.53
C ALA A 69 18.54 6.41 -17.28
N GLY A 70 18.94 5.15 -17.46
CA GLY A 70 20.33 4.71 -17.33
C GLY A 70 20.44 3.48 -16.45
N ARG A 71 21.06 2.42 -16.98
CA ARG A 71 21.62 1.37 -16.10
C ARG A 71 22.53 2.07 -15.09
N PRO A 72 22.40 1.81 -13.78
CA PRO A 72 23.38 2.30 -12.83
C PRO A 72 24.73 1.70 -13.22
N ASP A 73 25.71 2.59 -13.48
CA ASP A 73 27.10 2.21 -13.69
C ASP A 73 27.57 1.29 -12.53
N ALA A 74 28.42 0.32 -12.81
CA ALA A 74 28.92 -0.62 -11.80
C ALA A 74 29.54 0.11 -10.60
N ALA A 75 30.20 1.24 -10.86
CA ALA A 75 30.74 2.13 -9.83
C ALA A 75 29.65 2.79 -8.95
N ALA A 76 28.46 3.07 -9.49
CA ALA A 76 27.35 3.63 -8.72
C ALA A 76 26.72 2.57 -7.80
N MET A 77 26.64 1.31 -8.25
CA MET A 77 26.18 0.21 -7.41
C MET A 77 27.14 -0.12 -6.27
N GLU A 78 28.46 -0.09 -6.51
CA GLU A 78 29.47 -0.24 -5.46
C GLU A 78 29.37 0.83 -4.37
N ARG A 79 29.23 2.11 -4.78
CA ARG A 79 29.05 3.22 -3.82
C ARG A 79 27.77 3.08 -3.01
N SER A 80 26.68 2.63 -3.65
CA SER A 80 25.40 2.42 -2.97
C SER A 80 25.48 1.29 -1.94
N LYS A 81 26.17 0.18 -2.26
CA LYS A 81 26.44 -0.90 -1.31
C LYS A 81 27.28 -0.43 -0.13
N ALA A 82 28.38 0.28 -0.38
CA ALA A 82 29.25 0.80 0.67
C ALA A 82 28.52 1.80 1.60
N ALA A 83 27.64 2.64 1.03
CA ALA A 83 26.83 3.56 1.81
C ALA A 83 25.82 2.84 2.71
N LEU A 84 25.20 1.75 2.21
CA LEU A 84 24.31 0.91 2.99
C LEU A 84 25.03 0.19 4.14
N ASP A 85 26.20 -0.40 3.87
CA ASP A 85 27.01 -1.07 4.91
C ASP A 85 27.49 -0.09 5.99
N LEU A 86 27.85 1.14 5.59
CA LEU A 86 28.20 2.20 6.54
C LEU A 86 26.99 2.64 7.38
N ALA A 87 25.81 2.74 6.80
CA ALA A 87 24.59 3.07 7.53
C ALA A 87 24.22 1.97 8.54
N LEU A 88 24.32 0.70 8.13
CA LEU A 88 24.04 -0.45 8.98
C LEU A 88 25.05 -0.59 10.13
N SER A 89 26.33 -0.31 9.90
CA SER A 89 27.35 -0.33 10.95
C SER A 89 27.21 0.81 11.97
N ARG A 90 26.56 1.91 11.59
CA ARG A 90 26.26 3.04 12.49
C ARG A 90 24.97 2.85 13.29
N LEU A 91 24.13 1.86 12.95
CA LEU A 91 22.94 1.59 13.72
C LEU A 91 23.32 1.07 15.11
N PRO A 92 22.83 1.69 16.19
CA PRO A 92 23.14 1.24 17.54
C PRO A 92 22.52 -0.15 17.75
N SER A 93 23.37 -1.18 17.85
CA SER A 93 22.91 -2.50 18.26
C SER A 93 22.28 -2.38 19.66
N LYS A 94 20.96 -2.55 19.73
CA LYS A 94 20.18 -2.54 20.98
C LYS A 94 20.49 -3.79 21.85
N ARG A 95 21.76 -4.12 22.08
CA ARG A 95 22.18 -5.26 22.91
C ARG A 95 23.18 -4.94 24.03
N LYS A 96 23.66 -3.70 24.17
CA LYS A 96 24.62 -3.34 25.26
C LYS A 96 24.13 -2.28 26.26
N LYS A 97 22.83 -2.03 26.39
CA LYS A 97 22.28 -1.12 27.43
C LYS A 97 21.80 -1.82 28.72
N ALA A 98 22.00 -3.13 28.87
CA ALA A 98 21.61 -3.85 30.09
C ALA A 98 22.76 -4.03 31.12
N ALA A 99 24.02 -3.81 30.75
CA ALA A 99 25.15 -4.10 31.65
C ALA A 99 25.59 -2.90 32.52
N ARG A 100 25.30 -1.65 32.13
CA ARG A 100 25.79 -0.46 32.86
C ARG A 100 24.86 0.02 33.99
N ALA A 101 23.63 -0.48 34.06
CA ALA A 101 22.67 -0.10 35.10
C ALA A 101 22.88 -0.83 36.45
N LYS A 102 23.73 -1.87 36.49
CA LYS A 102 24.02 -2.67 37.70
C LYS A 102 25.29 -2.28 38.47
N ALA A 103 26.01 -1.23 38.03
CA ALA A 103 27.31 -0.86 38.60
C ALA A 103 27.30 0.51 39.31
N ARG A 104 26.19 0.91 39.95
CA ARG A 104 26.20 2.06 40.89
C ARG A 104 26.24 1.50 42.32
N PRO A 105 27.27 1.82 43.12
CA PRO A 105 27.30 1.42 44.52
C PRO A 105 26.16 2.11 45.28
N PRO A 106 25.60 1.47 46.32
CA PRO A 106 24.51 2.04 47.10
C PRO A 106 24.99 3.30 47.83
N HIS A 107 24.24 4.40 47.66
CA HIS A 107 24.43 5.64 48.40
C HIS A 107 23.92 5.43 49.84
N MET A 108 24.81 5.46 50.81
CA MET A 108 24.46 5.48 52.24
C MET A 108 24.00 6.90 52.61
N PRO A 109 22.81 7.09 53.21
CA PRO A 109 22.44 8.37 53.77
C PRO A 109 23.13 8.57 55.13
N GLU A 110 23.94 9.62 55.24
CA GLU A 110 24.44 10.11 56.53
C GLU A 110 23.27 10.59 57.39
N LYS A 111 23.10 9.96 58.56
CA LYS A 111 22.22 10.48 59.62
C LYS A 111 22.92 11.64 60.31
N SER A 112 22.26 12.79 60.36
CA SER A 112 22.56 13.87 61.30
C SER A 112 21.34 14.06 62.19
N ASP A 113 21.47 13.69 63.47
CA ASP A 113 20.95 14.35 64.68
C ASP A 113 21.39 13.54 65.92
#